data_AF-A0A7J3TX19-F1
#
_entry.id   AF-A0A7J3TX19-F1
#
_cell.length_a   1.000
_cell.length_b   1.000
_cell.length_c   1.000
_cell.angle_alpha   90.00
_cell.angle_beta   90.00
_cell.angle_gamma   90.00
#
_symmetry.space_group_name_H-M   'P 1'
#
loop_
_entity.id
_entity.type
_entity.pdbx_description
1 polymer ?
#
loop_
_entity_poly.entity_id
_entity_poly.type
_entity_poly.pdbx_seq_one_letter_code
_entity_poly.pdbx_strand_id
1 'polypeptide(L)'
;MNSHLAQNSLGKHYFKGRVFKLLVPVVSTLIIAVIFLSTIRPSIKLVYMGTDKIAKNWFLRGEEARIYFKVFNPAIVESDLEIYLKPMDDPSKVIKVSALKVKAMENRINVITLNTNSLEPMFYLLECNFNCRVFNGVSENPRYNFECYPWLFAVIEEYNFSKTTYKLGVNIHFIAPREMDLDMMKYAGINLIRMDFLWSEVEKEKGVYIFREYRRLVDALRKRGITALFILDYGNQYYDDGVAPYSDVGREAFAKFALESFKEFKGEDIIWEVWNEPNLSQFWKPKPNPEDYVRLLKAVYSAAREVGGVRLIAPGVSGFDFNFLEETFKLDMLNCIDAVSIHPYRSTNPETVNLDYAKLRELLALYGAPLKPIVSSEWGYCTGGSYGNRVSIATQAEYVVRMFLINIMNGVNVSVFYDWKDDGSNIHDSEQNFGLIADYEGLKSIYGRPAYFIKPAYYAIYTLTSQLNGFQFRGRVETGSREDYILVFENGDGVKKYVCWTTERAHKVRLSIHAKTLEMVKLFGLKSIHKSESGEYELTLTSAPIFVLPMP
;
A
#
# COMPACT_ATOMS: atom_id res chain seq x y z
N MET A 1 -14.55 54.78 -102.65
CA MET A 1 -13.28 55.52 -102.57
C MET A 1 -12.48 54.90 -101.44
N ASN A 2 -11.59 53.95 -101.75
CA ASN A 2 -10.17 54.18 -102.08
C ASN A 2 -9.43 54.81 -100.89
N SER A 3 -8.28 54.33 -100.43
CA SER A 3 -7.37 53.25 -100.84
C SER A 3 -6.19 53.31 -99.86
N HIS A 4 -5.58 52.21 -99.41
CA HIS A 4 -4.29 51.64 -99.88
C HIS A 4 -3.63 51.01 -98.62
N LEU A 5 -2.85 49.93 -98.60
CA LEU A 5 -2.26 49.00 -99.59
C LEU A 5 -1.74 47.74 -98.87
N ALA A 6 -1.77 46.61 -99.60
CA ALA A 6 -0.97 45.36 -99.60
C ALA A 6 -0.44 44.75 -98.27
N GLN A 7 -0.77 43.48 -97.92
CA GLN A 7 -0.23 42.18 -98.44
C GLN A 7 1.32 42.06 -98.41
N ASN A 8 2.00 40.93 -98.12
CA ASN A 8 1.75 39.65 -97.45
C ASN A 8 3.14 38.94 -97.32
N SER A 9 3.28 38.02 -96.35
CA SER A 9 4.00 36.71 -96.44
C SER A 9 5.33 36.44 -95.68
N LEU A 10 5.24 35.36 -94.89
CA LEU A 10 6.14 34.21 -94.65
C LEU A 10 7.56 34.38 -94.09
N GLY A 11 7.83 33.69 -92.97
CA GLY A 11 9.17 33.18 -92.62
C GLY A 11 9.45 32.96 -91.13
N LYS A 12 9.42 31.71 -90.67
CA LYS A 12 9.80 31.24 -89.32
C LYS A 12 11.30 31.48 -89.04
N HIS A 13 11.68 31.95 -87.84
CA HIS A 13 12.39 31.15 -86.81
C HIS A 13 13.02 31.96 -85.63
N TYR A 14 12.92 31.35 -84.44
CA TYR A 14 13.71 31.48 -83.19
C TYR A 14 13.69 32.77 -82.36
N PHE A 15 13.09 32.71 -81.15
CA PHE A 15 13.77 33.11 -79.90
C PHE A 15 13.22 32.33 -78.68
N LYS A 16 14.15 31.95 -77.79
CA LYS A 16 14.01 31.11 -76.60
C LYS A 16 13.33 31.85 -75.42
N GLY A 17 12.61 31.11 -74.58
CA GLY A 17 12.22 31.54 -73.23
C GLY A 17 11.33 30.53 -72.52
N ARG A 18 11.92 29.52 -71.85
CA ARG A 18 11.21 28.53 -71.02
C ARG A 18 10.70 29.17 -69.73
N VAL A 19 9.40 29.10 -69.49
CA VAL A 19 8.76 29.44 -68.21
C VAL A 19 8.91 28.25 -67.24
N PHE A 20 9.77 28.43 -66.22
CA PHE A 20 9.78 27.65 -64.98
C PHE A 20 8.77 28.28 -64.02
N LYS A 21 7.61 27.66 -63.81
CA LYS A 21 6.69 27.99 -62.71
C LYS A 21 5.63 26.89 -62.57
N LEU A 22 5.90 25.87 -61.75
CA LEU A 22 4.92 24.97 -61.10
C LEU A 22 5.69 23.79 -60.47
N LEU A 23 6.32 24.02 -59.31
CA LEU A 23 6.85 22.93 -58.44
C LEU A 23 7.15 23.40 -57.00
N VAL A 24 7.14 24.70 -56.73
CA VAL A 24 7.50 25.28 -55.42
C VAL A 24 6.42 25.12 -54.31
N PRO A 25 5.09 25.15 -54.55
CA PRO A 25 4.11 25.05 -53.46
C PRO A 25 4.02 23.66 -52.82
N VAL A 26 4.22 22.60 -53.62
CA VAL A 26 4.07 21.21 -53.16
C VAL A 26 5.25 20.81 -52.27
N VAL A 27 6.47 21.19 -52.64
CA VAL A 27 7.68 20.91 -51.84
C VAL A 27 7.65 21.68 -50.52
N SER A 28 7.19 22.94 -50.52
CA SER A 28 7.06 23.76 -49.30
C SER A 28 6.03 23.19 -48.32
N THR A 29 4.90 22.70 -48.84
CA THR A 29 3.84 22.10 -48.01
C THR A 29 4.25 20.72 -47.48
N LEU A 30 4.96 19.92 -48.29
CA LEU A 30 5.54 18.65 -47.82
C LEU A 30 6.61 18.87 -46.75
N ILE A 31 7.49 19.87 -46.91
CA ILE A 31 8.54 20.19 -45.93
C ILE A 31 7.91 20.69 -44.64
N ILE A 32 6.90 21.56 -44.69
CA ILE A 32 6.17 22.01 -43.49
C ILE A 32 5.43 20.84 -42.83
N ALA A 33 4.79 19.95 -43.61
CA ALA A 33 4.14 18.76 -43.07
C ALA A 33 5.14 17.78 -42.44
N VAL A 34 6.31 17.55 -43.06
CA VAL A 34 7.37 16.70 -42.50
C VAL A 34 7.99 17.34 -41.25
N ILE A 35 8.20 18.66 -41.23
CA ILE A 35 8.65 19.38 -40.04
C ILE A 35 7.59 19.30 -38.93
N PHE A 36 6.31 19.50 -39.24
CA PHE A 36 5.20 19.41 -38.28
C PHE A 36 4.95 17.97 -37.78
N LEU A 37 5.16 16.96 -38.62
CA LEU A 37 5.12 15.55 -38.22
C LEU A 37 6.35 15.18 -37.36
N SER A 38 7.50 15.82 -37.59
CA SER A 38 8.72 15.64 -36.79
C SER A 38 8.69 16.37 -35.43
N THR A 39 7.78 17.33 -35.23
CA THR A 39 7.58 18.01 -33.93
C THR A 39 6.58 17.28 -33.04
N ILE A 40 5.76 16.37 -33.58
CA ILE A 40 4.84 15.55 -32.78
C ILE A 40 5.66 14.56 -31.96
N ARG A 41 5.57 14.68 -30.64
CA ARG A 41 6.29 13.79 -29.72
C ARG A 41 5.66 12.39 -29.77
N PRO A 42 6.45 11.32 -29.96
CA PRO A 42 5.95 9.97 -29.78
C PRO A 42 5.34 9.79 -28.40
N SER A 43 4.27 9.01 -28.31
CA SER A 43 3.63 8.66 -27.05
C SER A 43 3.38 7.16 -26.97
N ILE A 44 3.52 6.63 -25.75
CA ILE A 44 3.11 5.27 -25.40
C ILE A 44 2.12 5.38 -24.27
N LYS A 45 0.95 4.77 -24.46
CA LYS A 45 -0.06 4.62 -23.41
C LYS A 45 -0.20 3.14 -23.07
N LEU A 46 -0.02 2.81 -21.79
CA LEU A 46 -0.45 1.53 -21.25
C LEU A 46 -1.98 1.51 -21.25
N VAL A 47 -2.55 0.59 -22.02
CA VAL A 47 -4.00 0.41 -22.13
C VAL A 47 -4.49 -0.60 -21.11
N TYR A 48 -3.70 -1.64 -20.86
CA TYR A 48 -4.05 -2.72 -19.95
C TYR A 48 -2.80 -3.47 -19.51
N MET A 49 -2.77 -3.88 -18.24
CA MET A 49 -1.82 -4.85 -17.73
C MET A 49 -2.58 -5.79 -16.79
N GLY A 50 -2.39 -7.09 -16.95
CA GLY A 50 -3.05 -8.09 -16.10
C GLY A 50 -3.17 -9.45 -16.76
N THR A 51 -4.21 -10.19 -16.37
CA THR A 51 -4.58 -11.50 -16.95
C THR A 51 -5.78 -11.33 -17.89
N ASP A 52 -6.46 -12.41 -18.29
CA ASP A 52 -7.70 -12.27 -19.07
C ASP A 52 -8.86 -11.65 -18.31
N LYS A 53 -8.88 -11.83 -16.98
CA LYS A 53 -10.06 -11.53 -16.15
C LYS A 53 -9.91 -10.23 -15.37
N ILE A 54 -8.68 -9.89 -14.96
CA ILE A 54 -8.42 -8.79 -14.03
C ILE A 54 -7.25 -7.94 -14.49
N ALA A 55 -7.42 -6.62 -14.41
CA ALA A 55 -6.32 -5.68 -14.54
C ALA A 55 -5.49 -5.76 -13.25
N LYS A 56 -4.18 -5.94 -13.36
CA LYS A 56 -3.27 -5.97 -12.22
C LYS A 56 -1.84 -5.75 -12.65
N ASN A 57 -1.02 -5.25 -11.74
CA ASN A 57 0.42 -5.04 -11.89
C ASN A 57 1.24 -6.07 -11.11
N TRP A 58 0.62 -7.15 -10.64
CA TRP A 58 1.26 -8.20 -9.85
C TRP A 58 0.84 -9.56 -10.38
N PHE A 59 1.75 -10.53 -10.31
CA PHE A 59 1.56 -11.85 -10.88
C PHE A 59 2.16 -12.89 -9.96
N LEU A 60 1.42 -13.95 -9.67
CA LEU A 60 1.98 -15.13 -9.04
C LEU A 60 2.98 -15.75 -10.02
N ARG A 61 4.12 -16.22 -9.53
CA ARG A 61 5.13 -16.87 -10.35
C ARG A 61 4.52 -18.04 -11.10
N GLY A 62 4.62 -18.01 -12.43
CA GLY A 62 3.99 -18.95 -13.34
C GLY A 62 2.72 -18.45 -14.01
N GLU A 63 2.14 -17.33 -13.56
CA GLU A 63 1.09 -16.64 -14.31
C GLU A 63 1.64 -15.98 -15.58
N GLU A 64 0.80 -15.92 -16.60
CA GLU A 64 1.06 -15.17 -17.81
C GLU A 64 0.64 -13.71 -17.63
N ALA A 65 1.58 -12.79 -17.79
CA ALA A 65 1.32 -11.36 -17.74
C ALA A 65 1.09 -10.81 -19.14
N ARG A 66 -0.06 -10.18 -19.38
CA ARG A 66 -0.40 -9.54 -20.66
C ARG A 66 -0.37 -8.03 -20.51
N ILE A 67 0.39 -7.37 -21.38
CA ILE A 67 0.62 -5.92 -21.36
C ILE A 67 0.25 -5.34 -22.72
N TYR A 68 -0.70 -4.40 -22.73
CA TYR A 68 -1.29 -3.84 -23.93
C TYR A 68 -0.91 -2.37 -24.03
N PHE A 69 -0.32 -1.98 -25.16
CA PHE A 69 0.13 -0.63 -25.41
C PHE A 69 -0.50 -0.05 -26.67
N LYS A 70 -0.84 1.24 -26.62
CA LYS A 70 -1.01 2.07 -27.80
C LYS A 70 0.28 2.86 -28.00
N VAL A 71 0.81 2.80 -29.21
CA VAL A 71 2.02 3.53 -29.61
C VAL A 71 1.62 4.49 -30.71
N PHE A 72 1.92 5.77 -30.54
CA PHE A 72 1.64 6.80 -31.53
C PHE A 72 2.93 7.53 -31.88
N ASN A 73 3.27 7.52 -33.17
CA ASN A 73 4.31 8.37 -33.73
C ASN A 73 4.02 8.58 -35.21
N PRO A 74 3.53 9.75 -35.63
CA PRO A 74 3.10 9.94 -37.01
C PRO A 74 4.27 10.03 -38.01
N ALA A 75 5.52 10.20 -37.52
CA ALA A 75 6.73 10.16 -38.34
C ALA A 75 7.27 8.73 -38.58
N ILE A 76 6.74 7.73 -37.87
CA ILE A 76 7.23 6.35 -37.92
C ILE A 76 6.08 5.39 -38.19
N VAL A 77 6.12 4.66 -39.29
CA VAL A 77 5.07 3.67 -39.60
C VAL A 77 5.21 2.42 -38.73
N GLU A 78 6.44 1.95 -38.53
CA GLU A 78 6.79 0.77 -37.74
C GLU A 78 8.18 0.93 -37.12
N SER A 79 8.35 0.49 -35.87
CA SER A 79 9.65 0.44 -35.17
C SER A 79 9.60 -0.58 -34.05
N ASP A 80 10.76 -0.92 -33.50
CA ASP A 80 10.87 -1.84 -32.39
C ASP A 80 10.43 -1.15 -31.09
N LEU A 81 9.53 -1.80 -30.37
CA LEU A 81 9.18 -1.50 -28.99
C LEU A 81 9.89 -2.52 -28.09
N GLU A 82 10.88 -2.05 -27.35
CA GLU A 82 11.62 -2.87 -26.39
C GLU A 82 11.04 -2.68 -24.99
N ILE A 83 10.84 -3.77 -24.27
CA ILE A 83 10.31 -3.75 -22.90
C ILE A 83 11.40 -4.16 -21.93
N TYR A 84 11.51 -3.37 -20.87
CA TYR A 84 12.48 -3.56 -19.81
C TYR A 84 11.78 -3.66 -18.46
N LEU A 85 12.26 -4.59 -17.65
CA LEU A 85 12.00 -4.62 -16.22
C LEU A 85 13.28 -4.23 -15.48
N LYS A 86 13.16 -3.32 -14.50
CA LYS A 86 14.27 -2.87 -13.67
C LYS A 86 13.92 -3.09 -12.20
N PRO A 87 14.69 -3.85 -11.41
CA PRO A 87 14.43 -4.00 -9.98
C PRO A 87 14.33 -2.63 -9.31
N MET A 88 13.29 -2.42 -8.51
CA MET A 88 13.09 -1.12 -7.84
C MET A 88 14.21 -0.82 -6.83
N ASP A 89 14.81 -1.85 -6.24
CA ASP A 89 15.96 -1.79 -5.35
C ASP A 89 17.29 -1.33 -6.01
N ASP A 90 17.40 -1.50 -7.33
CA ASP A 90 18.58 -1.16 -8.13
C ASP A 90 18.20 -1.02 -9.61
N PRO A 91 17.71 0.16 -10.03
CA PRO A 91 17.27 0.37 -11.42
C PRO A 91 18.40 0.28 -12.47
N SER A 92 19.68 0.18 -12.05
CA SER A 92 20.79 -0.03 -12.97
C SER A 92 20.82 -1.45 -13.56
N LYS A 93 20.17 -2.42 -12.89
CA LYS A 93 20.05 -3.81 -13.35
C LYS A 93 18.91 -3.95 -14.35
N VAL A 94 19.16 -3.57 -15.60
CA VAL A 94 18.14 -3.56 -16.65
C VAL A 94 17.95 -4.96 -17.26
N ILE A 95 16.72 -5.48 -17.25
CA ILE A 95 16.35 -6.77 -17.84
C ILE A 95 15.48 -6.52 -19.07
N LYS A 96 16.00 -6.81 -20.27
CA LYS A 96 15.18 -6.79 -21.49
C LYS A 96 14.30 -8.04 -21.51
N VAL A 97 12.98 -7.86 -21.45
CA VAL A 97 12.03 -8.99 -21.37
C VAL A 97 11.31 -9.26 -22.68
N SER A 98 11.24 -8.27 -23.58
CA SER A 98 10.62 -8.43 -24.90
C SER A 98 11.10 -7.37 -25.89
N ALA A 99 10.97 -7.67 -27.18
CA ALA A 99 11.06 -6.71 -28.26
C ALA A 99 10.02 -7.11 -29.33
N LEU A 100 9.20 -6.15 -29.75
CA LEU A 100 8.14 -6.37 -30.73
C LEU A 100 8.18 -5.25 -31.79
N LYS A 101 8.02 -5.59 -33.06
CA LYS A 101 7.70 -4.61 -34.08
C LYS A 101 6.28 -4.07 -33.88
N VAL A 102 6.15 -2.77 -33.65
CA VAL A 102 4.86 -2.10 -33.45
C VAL A 102 4.59 -1.10 -34.54
N LYS A 103 3.32 -1.04 -34.97
CA LYS A 103 2.83 0.05 -35.82
C LYS A 103 2.46 1.24 -34.95
N ALA A 104 3.07 2.40 -35.20
CA ALA A 104 2.89 3.58 -34.35
C ALA A 104 1.64 4.40 -34.74
N MET A 105 0.50 3.72 -34.84
CA MET A 105 -0.79 4.28 -35.22
C MET A 105 -1.71 4.35 -34.00
N GLU A 106 -2.40 5.48 -33.83
CA GLU A 106 -3.18 5.83 -32.63
C GLU A 106 -4.25 4.78 -32.23
N ASN A 107 -4.80 4.07 -33.21
CA ASN A 107 -5.90 3.11 -33.02
C ASN A 107 -5.46 1.63 -32.97
N ARG A 108 -4.15 1.34 -33.02
CA ARG A 108 -3.64 -0.04 -32.93
C ARG A 108 -3.21 -0.38 -31.51
N ILE A 109 -3.69 -1.51 -31.01
CA ILE A 109 -3.27 -2.08 -29.73
C ILE A 109 -2.23 -3.17 -30.01
N ASN A 110 -1.08 -3.05 -29.35
CA ASN A 110 -0.01 -4.04 -29.37
C ASN A 110 -0.02 -4.80 -28.05
N VAL A 111 0.25 -6.11 -28.09
CA VAL A 111 0.19 -6.98 -26.91
C VAL A 111 1.52 -7.66 -26.71
N ILE A 112 1.96 -7.69 -25.45
CA ILE A 112 3.17 -8.38 -25.02
C ILE A 112 2.78 -9.34 -23.91
N THR A 113 3.22 -10.58 -24.07
CA THR A 113 2.95 -11.66 -23.13
C THR A 113 4.27 -12.06 -22.48
N LEU A 114 4.34 -11.99 -21.16
CA LEU A 114 5.50 -12.36 -20.36
C LEU A 114 5.18 -13.60 -19.52
N ASN A 115 6.06 -14.60 -19.57
CA ASN A 115 6.00 -15.74 -18.67
C ASN A 115 6.76 -15.40 -17.38
N THR A 116 6.06 -15.36 -16.25
CA THR A 116 6.67 -14.95 -14.98
C THR A 116 7.54 -16.04 -14.34
N ASN A 117 7.55 -17.28 -14.85
CA ASN A 117 8.48 -18.32 -14.36
C ASN A 117 9.95 -17.96 -14.60
N SER A 118 10.25 -17.21 -15.67
CA SER A 118 11.62 -16.78 -15.99
C SER A 118 12.04 -15.50 -15.25
N LEU A 119 11.18 -14.97 -14.37
CA LEU A 119 11.46 -13.79 -13.58
C LEU A 119 11.66 -14.19 -12.12
N GLU A 120 12.59 -13.50 -11.46
CA GLU A 120 12.77 -13.64 -10.03
C GLU A 120 11.62 -12.93 -9.29
N PRO A 121 11.19 -13.41 -8.11
CA PRO A 121 10.18 -12.73 -7.30
C PRO A 121 10.70 -11.37 -6.78
N MET A 122 10.42 -10.31 -7.53
CA MET A 122 10.81 -8.93 -7.22
C MET A 122 9.72 -7.95 -7.63
N PHE A 123 9.85 -6.72 -7.11
CA PHE A 123 9.13 -5.55 -7.60
C PHE A 123 9.98 -4.79 -8.62
N TYR A 124 9.42 -4.57 -9.79
CA TYR A 124 10.09 -3.98 -10.94
C TYR A 124 9.42 -2.67 -11.36
N LEU A 125 10.23 -1.75 -11.87
CA LEU A 125 9.81 -0.68 -12.74
C LEU A 125 9.68 -1.25 -14.16
N LEU A 126 8.55 -1.00 -14.81
CA LEU A 126 8.29 -1.34 -16.20
C LEU A 126 8.60 -0.13 -17.08
N GLU A 127 9.49 -0.31 -18.04
CA GLU A 127 9.84 0.72 -19.02
C GLU A 127 9.73 0.20 -20.45
N CYS A 128 9.37 1.11 -21.34
CA CYS A 128 9.33 0.88 -22.78
C CYS A 128 10.36 1.79 -23.45
N ASN A 129 11.21 1.23 -24.31
CA ASN A 129 12.00 2.03 -25.24
C ASN A 129 11.36 1.98 -26.62
N PHE A 130 11.11 3.15 -27.20
CA PHE A 130 10.62 3.27 -28.56
C PHE A 130 11.27 4.47 -29.22
N ASN A 131 11.95 4.21 -30.34
CA ASN A 131 12.67 5.23 -31.10
C ASN A 131 13.66 6.05 -30.23
N CYS A 132 14.50 5.33 -29.47
CA CYS A 132 15.52 5.89 -28.57
C CYS A 132 14.95 6.78 -27.44
N ARG A 133 13.68 6.61 -27.09
CA ARG A 133 13.04 7.32 -25.98
C ARG A 133 12.45 6.33 -25.00
N VAL A 134 12.63 6.63 -23.72
CA VAL A 134 12.12 5.84 -22.61
C VAL A 134 10.75 6.37 -22.19
N PHE A 135 9.81 5.44 -22.00
CA PHE A 135 8.48 5.69 -21.48
C PHE A 135 8.25 4.80 -20.26
N ASN A 136 7.80 5.41 -19.16
CA ASN A 136 7.61 4.73 -17.88
C ASN A 136 6.24 5.02 -17.26
N GLY A 137 5.33 5.70 -17.97
CA GLY A 137 3.97 5.93 -17.53
C GLY A 137 3.71 7.13 -16.62
N VAL A 138 4.75 7.80 -16.11
CA VAL A 138 4.56 8.97 -15.24
C VAL A 138 3.92 10.12 -16.02
N SER A 139 2.79 10.63 -15.55
CA SER A 139 2.13 11.80 -16.14
C SER A 139 2.67 13.10 -15.57
N GLU A 140 2.95 14.09 -16.43
CA GLU A 140 3.28 15.46 -16.00
C GLU A 140 2.06 16.19 -15.40
N ASN A 141 0.85 15.77 -15.77
CA ASN A 141 -0.43 16.31 -15.27
C ASN A 141 -1.36 15.15 -14.91
N PRO A 142 -1.12 14.46 -13.78
CA PRO A 142 -1.90 13.31 -13.37
C PRO A 142 -3.32 13.74 -12.99
N ARG A 143 -4.32 13.04 -13.52
CA ARG A 143 -5.72 13.20 -13.11
C ARG A 143 -6.02 12.35 -11.88
N TYR A 144 -5.33 11.21 -11.75
CA TYR A 144 -5.52 10.25 -10.67
C TYR A 144 -4.20 9.99 -9.94
N ASN A 145 -4.26 9.70 -8.65
CA ASN A 145 -3.10 9.41 -7.80
C ASN A 145 -2.16 8.33 -8.39
N PHE A 146 -2.70 7.25 -8.96
CA PHE A 146 -1.90 6.17 -9.55
C PHE A 146 -1.19 6.55 -10.88
N GLU A 147 -1.50 7.70 -11.49
CA GLU A 147 -0.79 8.22 -12.67
C GLU A 147 0.49 8.99 -12.30
N CYS A 148 0.73 9.19 -10.99
CA CYS A 148 1.88 9.95 -10.48
C CYS A 148 3.17 9.12 -10.38
N TYR A 149 3.07 7.80 -10.56
CA TYR A 149 4.17 6.88 -10.35
C TYR A 149 4.46 6.07 -11.62
N PRO A 150 5.70 5.57 -11.79
CA PRO A 150 6.03 4.74 -12.94
C PRO A 150 5.14 3.51 -13.04
N TRP A 151 5.05 2.90 -14.22
CA TRP A 151 4.47 1.58 -14.37
C TRP A 151 5.25 0.59 -13.50
N LEU A 152 4.50 -0.16 -12.69
CA LEU A 152 5.04 -1.13 -11.74
C LEU A 152 4.74 -2.54 -12.25
N PHE A 153 5.57 -3.51 -11.91
CA PHE A 153 5.36 -4.91 -12.24
C PHE A 153 5.90 -5.78 -11.10
N ALA A 154 5.09 -6.65 -10.53
CA ALA A 154 5.48 -7.51 -9.41
C ALA A 154 5.39 -8.98 -9.78
N VAL A 155 6.39 -9.74 -9.36
CA VAL A 155 6.33 -11.20 -9.33
C VAL A 155 6.28 -11.64 -7.87
N ILE A 156 5.22 -12.33 -7.48
CA ILE A 156 4.98 -12.82 -6.13
C ILE A 156 5.12 -14.34 -6.14
N GLU A 157 5.83 -14.89 -5.17
CA GLU A 157 5.94 -16.34 -4.97
C GLU A 157 5.13 -16.70 -3.72
N GLU A 158 4.21 -17.66 -3.86
CA GLU A 158 3.45 -18.12 -2.70
C GLU A 158 4.38 -18.81 -1.71
N TYR A 159 4.18 -18.54 -0.44
CA TYR A 159 4.90 -19.18 0.64
C TYR A 159 3.93 -19.54 1.77
N ASN A 160 4.22 -20.64 2.46
CA ASN A 160 3.41 -21.08 3.58
C ASN A 160 3.70 -20.19 4.79
N PHE A 161 2.85 -19.19 5.00
CA PHE A 161 2.90 -18.35 6.19
C PHE A 161 2.65 -19.22 7.44
N SER A 162 3.70 -19.41 8.25
CA SER A 162 3.60 -20.10 9.53
C SER A 162 2.83 -19.24 10.53
N LYS A 163 2.32 -19.84 11.62
CA LYS A 163 1.72 -19.04 12.71
C LYS A 163 2.82 -18.20 13.36
N THR A 164 2.99 -16.97 12.90
CA THR A 164 3.82 -15.97 13.57
C THR A 164 3.11 -15.50 14.84
N THR A 165 3.89 -15.03 15.81
CA THR A 165 3.38 -14.39 17.04
C THR A 165 2.87 -12.97 16.79
N TYR A 166 3.19 -12.38 15.64
CA TYR A 166 2.83 -11.01 15.29
C TYR A 166 1.55 -10.99 14.45
N LYS A 167 0.61 -10.13 14.84
CA LYS A 167 -0.55 -9.77 14.03
C LYS A 167 -0.24 -8.51 13.25
N LEU A 168 0.13 -8.69 11.98
CA LEU A 168 0.37 -7.60 11.04
C LEU A 168 -0.88 -7.44 10.19
N GLY A 169 -1.59 -6.35 10.43
CA GLY A 169 -2.90 -6.11 9.88
C GLY A 169 -3.01 -4.87 9.00
N VAL A 170 -4.18 -4.74 8.39
CA VAL A 170 -4.57 -3.57 7.60
C VAL A 170 -6.00 -3.17 7.94
N ASN A 171 -6.29 -1.87 7.92
CA ASN A 171 -7.67 -1.39 7.93
C ASN A 171 -8.33 -1.71 6.59
N ILE A 172 -9.61 -2.09 6.64
CA ILE A 172 -10.46 -2.26 5.46
C ILE A 172 -11.72 -1.40 5.63
N HIS A 173 -12.39 -1.09 4.51
CA HIS A 173 -13.64 -0.31 4.50
C HIS A 173 -14.77 -1.06 3.78
N PHE A 174 -14.87 -2.37 4.00
CA PHE A 174 -15.96 -3.20 3.46
C PHE A 174 -16.42 -4.27 4.46
N ILE A 175 -17.74 -4.44 4.58
CA ILE A 175 -18.36 -5.40 5.51
C ILE A 175 -18.66 -6.78 4.88
N ALA A 176 -18.64 -6.88 3.54
CA ALA A 176 -18.93 -8.10 2.80
C ALA A 176 -17.64 -8.68 2.19
N PRO A 177 -17.46 -10.01 2.15
CA PRO A 177 -16.22 -10.61 1.69
C PRO A 177 -15.94 -10.25 0.22
N ARG A 178 -14.72 -9.77 -0.03
CA ARG A 178 -14.17 -9.53 -1.36
C ARG A 178 -13.02 -10.53 -1.58
N GLU A 179 -13.33 -11.67 -2.20
CA GLU A 179 -12.41 -12.83 -2.23
C GLU A 179 -11.00 -12.47 -2.74
N MET A 180 -10.88 -11.70 -3.83
CA MET A 180 -9.59 -11.28 -4.37
C MET A 180 -8.80 -10.39 -3.40
N ASP A 181 -9.47 -9.48 -2.69
CA ASP A 181 -8.82 -8.64 -1.68
C ASP A 181 -8.25 -9.50 -0.55
N LEU A 182 -9.04 -10.44 -0.07
CA LEU A 182 -8.62 -11.35 1.00
C LEU A 182 -7.51 -12.32 0.55
N ASP A 183 -7.52 -12.76 -0.72
CA ASP A 183 -6.43 -13.55 -1.30
C ASP A 183 -5.14 -12.75 -1.41
N MET A 184 -5.22 -11.49 -1.85
CA MET A 184 -4.06 -10.59 -1.88
C MET A 184 -3.50 -10.34 -0.48
N MET A 185 -4.35 -10.10 0.53
CA MET A 185 -3.89 -10.00 1.92
C MET A 185 -3.11 -11.25 2.35
N LYS A 186 -3.63 -12.44 2.03
CA LYS A 186 -2.94 -13.72 2.29
C LYS A 186 -1.60 -13.79 1.56
N TYR A 187 -1.53 -13.43 0.27
CA TYR A 187 -0.28 -13.43 -0.49
C TYR A 187 0.76 -12.50 0.12
N ALA A 188 0.35 -11.34 0.64
CA ALA A 188 1.24 -10.41 1.33
C ALA A 188 1.63 -10.84 2.75
N GLY A 189 1.08 -11.94 3.28
CA GLY A 189 1.28 -12.38 4.67
C GLY A 189 0.56 -11.52 5.71
N ILE A 190 -0.43 -10.73 5.30
CA ILE A 190 -1.33 -10.01 6.21
C ILE A 190 -2.23 -11.04 6.89
N ASN A 191 -2.27 -11.01 8.22
CA ASN A 191 -2.95 -12.02 9.03
C ASN A 191 -3.97 -11.43 10.01
N LEU A 192 -4.24 -10.12 9.89
CA LEU A 192 -5.28 -9.42 10.63
C LEU A 192 -5.94 -8.35 9.74
N ILE A 193 -7.24 -8.14 9.89
CA ILE A 193 -7.92 -6.94 9.40
C ILE A 193 -8.46 -6.14 10.57
N ARG A 194 -8.59 -4.83 10.40
CA ARG A 194 -9.40 -3.95 11.25
C ARG A 194 -10.56 -3.38 10.45
N MET A 195 -11.76 -3.39 11.02
CA MET A 195 -12.97 -2.91 10.34
C MET A 195 -13.99 -2.37 11.35
N ASP A 196 -14.68 -1.29 11.00
CA ASP A 196 -15.83 -0.78 11.74
C ASP A 196 -16.92 -1.88 11.84
N PHE A 197 -17.44 -2.09 13.04
CA PHE A 197 -18.56 -2.99 13.30
C PHE A 197 -19.77 -2.14 13.71
N LEU A 198 -20.33 -1.52 12.67
CA LEU A 198 -21.32 -0.46 12.75
C LEU A 198 -22.63 -0.92 13.41
N TRP A 199 -22.97 -0.35 14.56
CA TRP A 199 -24.21 -0.56 15.32
C TRP A 199 -25.44 -0.25 14.48
N SER A 200 -25.41 0.84 13.72
CA SER A 200 -26.49 1.23 12.81
C SER A 200 -26.69 0.25 11.65
N GLU A 201 -25.66 -0.48 11.23
CA GLU A 201 -25.78 -1.52 10.19
C GLU A 201 -26.29 -2.86 10.75
N VAL A 202 -26.02 -3.14 12.03
CA VAL A 202 -26.48 -4.36 12.68
C VAL A 202 -27.90 -4.21 13.23
N GLU A 203 -28.20 -3.12 13.94
CA GLU A 203 -29.49 -2.83 14.55
C GLU A 203 -30.25 -1.79 13.70
N LYS A 204 -30.76 -2.22 12.55
CA LYS A 204 -31.58 -1.40 11.65
C LYS A 204 -33.01 -1.20 12.13
N GLU A 205 -33.45 -2.03 13.07
CA GLU A 205 -34.72 -1.90 13.78
C GLU A 205 -34.46 -2.14 15.27
N LYS A 206 -35.11 -1.35 16.14
CA LYS A 206 -34.85 -1.36 17.58
C LYS A 206 -34.96 -2.77 18.17
N GLY A 207 -33.85 -3.30 18.70
CA GLY A 207 -33.75 -4.62 19.30
C GLY A 207 -33.68 -5.80 18.33
N VAL A 208 -33.54 -5.56 17.02
CA VAL A 208 -33.39 -6.59 15.97
C VAL A 208 -32.00 -6.50 15.38
N TYR A 209 -31.18 -7.55 15.57
CA TYR A 209 -29.78 -7.58 15.15
C TYR A 209 -29.58 -8.49 13.93
N ILE A 210 -28.95 -7.95 12.88
CA ILE A 210 -28.67 -8.67 11.62
C ILE A 210 -27.17 -8.67 11.33
N PHE A 211 -26.54 -9.84 11.47
CA PHE A 211 -25.08 -9.99 11.34
C PHE A 211 -24.61 -10.56 10.00
N ARG A 212 -25.51 -10.71 9.02
CA ARG A 212 -25.28 -11.53 7.81
C ARG A 212 -23.98 -11.22 7.07
N GLU A 213 -23.68 -9.94 6.83
CA GLU A 213 -22.48 -9.57 6.05
C GLU A 213 -21.20 -9.76 6.85
N TYR A 214 -21.19 -9.36 8.14
CA TYR A 214 -20.06 -9.63 9.04
C TYR A 214 -19.79 -11.14 9.21
N ARG A 215 -20.83 -11.97 9.31
CA ARG A 215 -20.70 -13.44 9.33
C ARG A 215 -19.99 -13.95 8.09
N ARG A 216 -20.45 -13.52 6.90
CA ARG A 216 -19.82 -13.89 5.63
C ARG A 216 -18.37 -13.45 5.55
N LEU A 217 -18.05 -12.26 6.08
CA LEU A 217 -16.68 -11.77 6.16
C LEU A 217 -15.83 -12.64 7.09
N VAL A 218 -16.27 -12.89 8.32
CA VAL A 218 -15.55 -13.75 9.28
C VAL A 218 -15.33 -15.16 8.72
N ASP A 219 -16.31 -15.76 8.07
CA ASP A 219 -16.16 -17.06 7.40
C ASP A 219 -15.06 -17.03 6.31
N ALA A 220 -15.00 -15.95 5.53
CA ALA A 220 -14.01 -15.77 4.47
C ALA A 220 -12.60 -15.50 5.02
N LEU A 221 -12.49 -14.78 6.15
CA LEU A 221 -11.25 -14.54 6.87
C LEU A 221 -10.72 -15.84 7.50
N ARG A 222 -11.60 -16.63 8.13
CA ARG A 222 -11.26 -17.93 8.75
C ARG A 222 -10.62 -18.90 7.75
N LYS A 223 -11.16 -18.98 6.53
CA LYS A 223 -10.61 -19.82 5.44
C LYS A 223 -9.17 -19.45 5.05
N ARG A 224 -8.74 -18.24 5.37
CA ARG A 224 -7.41 -17.70 5.04
C ARG A 224 -6.50 -17.56 6.27
N GLY A 225 -6.98 -17.91 7.45
CA GLY A 225 -6.24 -17.74 8.71
C GLY A 225 -6.04 -16.27 9.10
N ILE A 226 -6.94 -15.38 8.66
CA ILE A 226 -6.90 -13.94 8.97
C ILE A 226 -7.80 -13.69 10.19
N THR A 227 -7.26 -13.00 11.20
CA THR A 227 -7.98 -12.57 12.41
C THR A 227 -8.78 -11.30 12.13
N ALA A 228 -9.98 -11.17 12.70
CA ALA A 228 -10.72 -9.91 12.66
C ALA A 228 -10.46 -9.07 13.92
N LEU A 229 -10.18 -7.78 13.76
CA LEU A 229 -10.31 -6.76 14.78
C LEU A 229 -11.52 -5.90 14.41
N PHE A 230 -12.59 -6.00 15.20
CA PHE A 230 -13.85 -5.28 14.95
C PHE A 230 -14.04 -4.17 15.97
N ILE A 231 -14.38 -2.99 15.49
CA ILE A 231 -14.63 -1.81 16.33
C ILE A 231 -16.13 -1.74 16.60
N LEU A 232 -16.56 -1.87 17.85
CA LEU A 232 -17.94 -1.59 18.22
C LEU A 232 -18.14 -0.07 18.18
N ASP A 233 -18.78 0.41 17.11
CA ASP A 233 -19.01 1.83 16.79
C ASP A 233 -20.18 1.92 15.78
N TYR A 234 -20.52 3.04 15.16
CA TYR A 234 -20.71 4.33 15.83
C TYR A 234 -22.11 4.36 16.46
N GLY A 235 -22.71 5.54 16.63
CA GLY A 235 -24.05 5.70 17.18
C GLY A 235 -25.15 5.13 16.28
N ASN A 236 -26.34 4.99 16.84
CA ASN A 236 -27.53 4.52 16.13
C ASN A 236 -28.66 5.52 16.33
N GLN A 237 -29.31 5.94 15.24
CA GLN A 237 -30.36 6.98 15.23
C GLN A 237 -31.51 6.75 16.22
N TYR A 238 -31.71 5.52 16.70
CA TYR A 238 -32.76 5.18 17.68
C TYR A 238 -32.39 5.54 19.13
N TYR A 239 -31.15 5.95 19.39
CA TYR A 239 -30.63 6.22 20.72
C TYR A 239 -29.70 7.45 20.68
N ASP A 240 -29.80 8.32 21.69
CA ASP A 240 -28.85 9.42 21.90
C ASP A 240 -28.54 10.24 20.64
N ASP A 241 -29.59 10.52 19.84
CA ASP A 241 -29.52 11.29 18.59
C ASP A 241 -28.51 10.75 17.56
N GLY A 242 -28.16 9.45 17.64
CA GLY A 242 -27.20 8.80 16.76
C GLY A 242 -25.73 9.16 17.01
N VAL A 243 -25.41 9.78 18.15
CA VAL A 243 -24.01 10.02 18.56
C VAL A 243 -23.51 8.93 19.51
N ALA A 244 -22.33 9.13 20.11
CA ALA A 244 -21.82 8.26 21.16
C ALA A 244 -22.82 8.14 22.32
N PRO A 245 -23.10 6.92 22.83
CA PRO A 245 -24.05 6.75 23.92
C PRO A 245 -23.64 7.52 25.18
N TYR A 246 -24.52 8.43 25.64
CA TYR A 246 -24.32 9.26 26.83
C TYR A 246 -25.40 9.07 27.90
N SER A 247 -26.58 8.55 27.53
CA SER A 247 -27.67 8.24 28.45
C SER A 247 -27.60 6.80 28.96
N ASP A 248 -28.24 6.50 30.08
CA ASP A 248 -28.29 5.12 30.59
C ASP A 248 -29.00 4.19 29.60
N VAL A 249 -30.08 4.66 28.97
CA VAL A 249 -30.81 3.93 27.92
C VAL A 249 -29.92 3.65 26.71
N GLY A 250 -29.13 4.63 26.26
CA GLY A 250 -28.20 4.47 25.15
C GLY A 250 -27.07 3.50 25.47
N ARG A 251 -26.46 3.61 26.66
CA ARG A 251 -25.39 2.69 27.10
C ARG A 251 -25.90 1.26 27.27
N GLU A 252 -27.09 1.07 27.81
CA GLU A 252 -27.74 -0.25 27.92
C GLU A 252 -28.02 -0.85 26.54
N ALA A 253 -28.52 -0.05 25.60
CA ALA A 253 -28.79 -0.50 24.24
C ALA A 253 -27.50 -0.88 23.49
N PHE A 254 -26.45 -0.07 23.62
CA PHE A 254 -25.14 -0.37 23.04
C PHE A 254 -24.52 -1.63 23.66
N ALA A 255 -24.64 -1.81 24.98
CA ALA A 255 -24.18 -3.02 25.66
C ALA A 255 -24.96 -4.26 25.21
N LYS A 256 -26.27 -4.14 24.93
CA LYS A 256 -27.07 -5.22 24.36
C LYS A 256 -26.64 -5.55 22.92
N PHE A 257 -26.35 -4.55 22.10
CA PHE A 257 -25.75 -4.74 20.78
C PHE A 257 -24.41 -5.49 20.87
N ALA A 258 -23.52 -5.10 21.78
CA ALA A 258 -22.26 -5.79 22.02
C ALA A 258 -22.50 -7.24 22.49
N LEU A 259 -23.43 -7.47 23.42
CA LEU A 259 -23.78 -8.79 23.93
C LEU A 259 -24.23 -9.75 22.82
N GLU A 260 -25.16 -9.30 21.98
CA GLU A 260 -25.67 -10.13 20.87
C GLU A 260 -24.59 -10.37 19.80
N SER A 261 -23.71 -9.39 19.57
CA SER A 261 -22.53 -9.57 18.72
C SER A 261 -21.58 -10.64 19.28
N PHE A 262 -21.26 -10.59 20.58
CA PHE A 262 -20.40 -11.59 21.21
C PHE A 262 -21.02 -13.00 21.20
N LYS A 263 -22.35 -13.11 21.37
CA LYS A 263 -23.06 -14.40 21.26
C LYS A 263 -23.01 -14.96 19.85
N GLU A 264 -23.30 -14.13 18.85
CA GLU A 264 -23.27 -14.52 17.43
C GLU A 264 -21.88 -15.03 17.04
N PHE A 265 -20.82 -14.31 17.39
CA PHE A 265 -19.45 -14.65 16.99
C PHE A 265 -18.67 -15.48 18.03
N LYS A 266 -19.37 -16.17 18.94
CA LYS A 266 -18.73 -16.97 19.97
C LYS A 266 -17.88 -18.09 19.35
N GLY A 267 -16.61 -18.17 19.77
CA GLY A 267 -15.65 -19.16 19.28
C GLY A 267 -14.85 -18.74 18.04
N GLU A 268 -15.12 -17.56 17.47
CA GLU A 268 -14.33 -17.00 16.39
C GLU A 268 -13.07 -16.28 16.90
N ASP A 269 -12.02 -16.23 16.09
CA ASP A 269 -10.79 -15.47 16.39
C ASP A 269 -11.03 -13.97 16.10
N ILE A 270 -11.74 -13.29 17.01
CA ILE A 270 -12.04 -11.85 16.92
C ILE A 270 -11.45 -11.07 18.11
N ILE A 271 -10.88 -9.91 17.83
CA ILE A 271 -10.49 -8.90 18.81
C ILE A 271 -11.54 -7.79 18.71
N TRP A 272 -12.15 -7.40 19.82
CA TRP A 272 -13.16 -6.35 19.85
C TRP A 272 -12.57 -5.06 20.42
N GLU A 273 -12.64 -3.97 19.67
CA GLU A 273 -12.26 -2.63 20.11
C GLU A 273 -13.53 -1.84 20.47
N VAL A 274 -13.52 -1.08 21.56
CA VAL A 274 -14.69 -0.30 21.98
C VAL A 274 -14.52 1.15 21.58
N TRP A 275 -15.28 1.55 20.55
CA TRP A 275 -15.28 2.86 19.91
C TRP A 275 -13.99 3.19 19.14
N ASN A 276 -14.07 4.21 18.28
CA ASN A 276 -12.93 4.75 17.53
C ASN A 276 -12.61 6.17 18.01
N GLU A 277 -11.36 6.42 18.40
CA GLU A 277 -10.81 7.75 18.73
C GLU A 277 -11.72 8.62 19.61
N PRO A 278 -12.15 8.14 20.80
CA PRO A 278 -13.05 8.88 21.68
C PRO A 278 -12.45 10.20 22.21
N ASN A 279 -11.15 10.43 22.00
CA ASN A 279 -10.47 11.68 22.33
C ASN A 279 -10.63 12.77 21.26
N LEU A 280 -11.29 12.52 20.13
CA LEU A 280 -11.58 13.53 19.11
C LEU A 280 -13.07 13.90 19.08
N SER A 281 -13.37 15.21 19.03
CA SER A 281 -14.76 15.71 19.00
C SER A 281 -15.59 15.23 17.82
N GLN A 282 -14.95 14.83 16.72
CA GLN A 282 -15.66 14.28 15.55
C GLN A 282 -16.26 12.90 15.84
N PHE A 283 -15.60 12.11 16.69
CA PHE A 283 -16.01 10.76 17.07
C PHE A 283 -16.68 10.71 18.45
N TRP A 284 -16.47 11.70 19.31
CA TRP A 284 -17.17 11.82 20.60
C TRP A 284 -17.78 13.21 20.78
N LYS A 285 -19.09 13.30 20.56
CA LYS A 285 -19.84 14.57 20.59
C LYS A 285 -20.52 14.80 21.94
N PRO A 286 -20.71 16.08 22.36
CA PRO A 286 -20.26 17.31 21.69
C PRO A 286 -18.75 17.59 21.86
N LYS A 287 -18.10 16.94 22.82
CA LYS A 287 -16.66 17.00 23.06
C LYS A 287 -16.21 15.69 23.72
N PRO A 288 -14.93 15.30 23.60
CA PRO A 288 -14.36 14.15 24.30
C PRO A 288 -14.68 14.16 25.80
N ASN A 289 -15.07 12.99 26.32
CA ASN A 289 -15.39 12.82 27.73
C ASN A 289 -14.91 11.43 28.22
N PRO A 290 -13.76 11.35 28.92
CA PRO A 290 -13.24 10.09 29.44
C PRO A 290 -14.18 9.37 30.40
N GLU A 291 -14.94 10.11 31.23
CA GLU A 291 -15.88 9.52 32.19
C GLU A 291 -17.03 8.81 31.49
N ASP A 292 -17.61 9.49 30.51
CA ASP A 292 -18.71 8.94 29.72
C ASP A 292 -18.26 7.73 28.89
N TYR A 293 -17.07 7.84 28.27
CA TYR A 293 -16.43 6.73 27.57
C TYR A 293 -16.22 5.50 28.45
N VAL A 294 -15.67 5.67 29.66
CA VAL A 294 -15.43 4.54 30.56
C VAL A 294 -16.73 3.92 31.07
N ARG A 295 -17.81 4.71 31.24
CA ARG A 295 -19.14 4.15 31.56
C ARG A 295 -19.67 3.26 30.45
N LEU A 296 -19.54 3.70 29.18
CA LEU A 296 -19.90 2.87 28.03
C LEU A 296 -19.06 1.58 27.98
N LEU A 297 -17.74 1.70 28.14
CA LEU A 297 -16.83 0.56 28.15
C LEU A 297 -17.16 -0.43 29.27
N LYS A 298 -17.49 0.03 30.47
CA LYS A 298 -17.90 -0.85 31.58
C LYS A 298 -19.17 -1.63 31.28
N ALA A 299 -20.13 -1.02 30.58
CA ALA A 299 -21.35 -1.70 30.13
C ALA A 299 -21.03 -2.80 29.10
N VAL A 300 -20.17 -2.50 28.12
CA VAL A 300 -19.68 -3.48 27.14
C VAL A 300 -18.85 -4.59 27.80
N TYR A 301 -18.00 -4.25 28.75
CA TYR A 301 -17.21 -5.23 29.52
C TYR A 301 -18.12 -6.20 30.29
N SER A 302 -19.19 -5.72 30.92
CA SER A 302 -20.18 -6.58 31.57
C SER A 302 -20.79 -7.60 30.59
N ALA A 303 -21.17 -7.16 29.39
CA ALA A 303 -21.66 -8.05 28.34
C ALA A 303 -20.61 -9.07 27.88
N ALA A 304 -19.34 -8.65 27.73
CA ALA A 304 -18.23 -9.53 27.39
C ALA A 304 -18.01 -10.61 28.46
N ARG A 305 -18.14 -10.26 29.74
CA ARG A 305 -18.03 -11.20 30.87
C ARG A 305 -19.16 -12.21 30.92
N GLU A 306 -20.37 -11.85 30.51
CA GLU A 306 -21.51 -12.77 30.42
C GLU A 306 -21.26 -13.90 29.40
N VAL A 307 -20.71 -13.57 28.23
CA VAL A 307 -20.44 -14.56 27.17
C VAL A 307 -19.20 -15.41 27.48
N GLY A 308 -18.18 -14.78 28.07
CA GLY A 308 -16.88 -15.37 28.39
C GLY A 308 -15.98 -15.56 27.15
N GLY A 309 -14.65 -15.43 27.35
CA GLY A 309 -13.66 -15.66 26.29
C GLY A 309 -13.57 -14.56 25.22
N VAL A 310 -14.23 -13.42 25.42
CA VAL A 310 -14.15 -12.24 24.55
C VAL A 310 -12.82 -11.52 24.80
N ARG A 311 -12.09 -11.21 23.73
CA ARG A 311 -10.90 -10.33 23.78
C ARG A 311 -11.33 -8.89 23.53
N LEU A 312 -11.16 -8.01 24.51
CA LEU A 312 -11.62 -6.63 24.47
C LEU A 312 -10.44 -5.66 24.59
N ILE A 313 -10.27 -4.76 23.64
CA ILE A 313 -9.24 -3.71 23.66
C ILE A 313 -9.89 -2.32 23.62
N ALA A 314 -9.18 -1.32 24.12
CA ALA A 314 -9.62 0.06 24.11
C ALA A 314 -8.45 1.01 24.47
N PRO A 315 -8.53 2.32 24.22
CA PRO A 315 -9.68 3.03 23.66
C PRO A 315 -9.65 3.28 22.16
N GLY A 316 -8.58 2.86 21.47
CA GLY A 316 -8.35 3.28 20.08
C GLY A 316 -8.08 4.78 20.03
N VAL A 317 -7.22 5.29 20.94
CA VAL A 317 -6.98 6.73 21.11
C VAL A 317 -6.21 7.29 19.92
N SER A 318 -6.62 8.45 19.42
CA SER A 318 -5.85 9.18 18.42
C SER A 318 -4.53 9.67 19.01
N GLY A 319 -3.40 9.26 18.44
CA GLY A 319 -2.07 9.53 18.98
C GLY A 319 -1.80 8.80 20.30
N PHE A 320 -1.27 9.54 21.27
CA PHE A 320 -0.94 9.05 22.61
C PHE A 320 -1.58 9.88 23.72
N ASP A 321 -2.64 10.65 23.43
CA ASP A 321 -3.26 11.65 24.34
C ASP A 321 -3.19 11.23 25.81
N PHE A 322 -2.10 11.64 26.48
CA PHE A 322 -1.72 11.06 27.77
C PHE A 322 -2.65 11.55 28.86
N ASN A 323 -3.27 12.71 28.67
CA ASN A 323 -4.26 13.25 29.58
C ASN A 323 -5.53 12.41 29.50
N PHE A 324 -6.06 12.18 28.30
CA PHE A 324 -7.24 11.33 28.11
C PHE A 324 -6.99 9.91 28.63
N LEU A 325 -5.85 9.30 28.29
CA LEU A 325 -5.46 7.98 28.79
C LEU A 325 -5.40 7.95 30.32
N GLU A 326 -4.71 8.89 30.95
CA GLU A 326 -4.62 8.93 32.41
C GLU A 326 -6.00 9.10 33.06
N GLU A 327 -6.86 9.98 32.53
CA GLU A 327 -8.23 10.16 33.02
C GLU A 327 -9.04 8.86 32.94
N THR A 328 -8.94 8.11 31.84
CA THR A 328 -9.60 6.79 31.74
C THR A 328 -9.00 5.76 32.71
N PHE A 329 -7.69 5.79 32.99
CA PHE A 329 -7.04 4.87 33.92
C PHE A 329 -7.49 5.14 35.36
N LYS A 330 -7.62 6.41 35.77
CA LYS A 330 -8.21 6.83 37.07
C LYS A 330 -9.63 6.29 37.27
N LEU A 331 -10.35 6.05 36.18
CA LEU A 331 -11.72 5.53 36.16
C LEU A 331 -11.80 4.00 36.04
N ASP A 332 -10.68 3.30 36.23
CA ASP A 332 -10.58 1.84 36.25
C ASP A 332 -10.74 1.16 34.88
N MET A 333 -10.41 1.86 33.79
CA MET A 333 -10.44 1.30 32.44
C MET A 333 -9.57 0.05 32.29
N LEU A 334 -8.38 0.04 32.91
CA LEU A 334 -7.38 -1.02 32.74
C LEU A 334 -7.87 -2.40 33.22
N ASN A 335 -8.83 -2.46 34.13
CA ASN A 335 -9.44 -3.71 34.60
C ASN A 335 -10.57 -4.22 33.68
N CYS A 336 -10.99 -3.42 32.70
CA CYS A 336 -12.07 -3.75 31.76
C CYS A 336 -11.54 -4.29 30.41
N ILE A 337 -10.23 -4.25 30.16
CA ILE A 337 -9.63 -4.49 28.84
C ILE A 337 -8.45 -5.44 28.91
N ASP A 338 -8.18 -6.15 27.82
CA ASP A 338 -7.03 -7.03 27.65
C ASP A 338 -5.78 -6.26 27.19
N ALA A 339 -5.93 -5.17 26.44
CA ALA A 339 -4.82 -4.35 25.95
C ALA A 339 -5.22 -2.89 25.75
N VAL A 340 -4.25 -1.98 25.90
CA VAL A 340 -4.42 -0.56 25.56
C VAL A 340 -4.17 -0.34 24.08
N SER A 341 -5.14 0.26 23.40
CA SER A 341 -5.12 0.47 21.95
C SER A 341 -4.89 1.94 21.59
N ILE A 342 -3.94 2.21 20.69
CA ILE A 342 -3.48 3.55 20.29
C ILE A 342 -3.37 3.68 18.76
N HIS A 343 -3.45 4.93 18.26
CA HIS A 343 -3.23 5.28 16.87
C HIS A 343 -2.01 6.21 16.71
N PRO A 344 -0.78 5.67 16.64
CA PRO A 344 0.48 6.42 16.76
C PRO A 344 0.88 7.29 15.55
N TYR A 345 -0.09 7.86 14.82
CA TYR A 345 0.14 8.78 13.70
C TYR A 345 1.09 9.92 14.06
N ARG A 346 1.98 10.24 13.12
CA ARG A 346 3.04 11.24 13.31
C ARG A 346 3.58 11.77 11.98
N SER A 347 4.10 13.00 12.01
CA SER A 347 4.78 13.66 10.88
C SER A 347 6.27 13.31 10.77
N THR A 348 6.76 12.43 11.62
CA THR A 348 8.17 12.06 11.74
C THR A 348 8.39 10.59 11.37
N ASN A 349 9.66 10.17 11.42
CA ASN A 349 10.07 8.77 11.26
C ASN A 349 9.33 7.84 12.24
N PRO A 350 8.97 6.61 11.84
CA PRO A 350 8.29 5.64 12.71
C PRO A 350 8.99 5.45 14.06
N GLU A 351 10.32 5.43 14.07
CA GLU A 351 11.19 5.21 15.23
C GLU A 351 10.96 6.19 16.38
N THR A 352 10.42 7.38 16.11
CA THR A 352 10.13 8.36 17.17
C THR A 352 9.10 7.85 18.18
N VAL A 353 8.33 6.81 17.85
CA VAL A 353 7.32 6.19 18.73
C VAL A 353 7.93 5.52 19.97
N ASN A 354 9.22 5.19 19.93
CA ASN A 354 9.93 4.54 21.04
C ASN A 354 9.74 5.30 22.37
N LEU A 355 9.82 6.63 22.34
CA LEU A 355 9.68 7.47 23.53
C LEU A 355 8.24 7.47 24.06
N ASP A 356 7.26 7.50 23.15
CA ASP A 356 5.84 7.48 23.50
C ASP A 356 5.44 6.13 24.12
N TYR A 357 5.93 5.02 23.57
CA TYR A 357 5.73 3.68 24.14
C TYR A 357 6.37 3.55 25.52
N ALA A 358 7.60 4.05 25.71
CA ALA A 358 8.25 4.04 27.02
C ALA A 358 7.41 4.82 28.05
N LYS A 359 6.96 6.03 27.69
CA LYS A 359 6.10 6.86 28.54
C LYS A 359 4.75 6.19 28.84
N LEU A 360 4.13 5.53 27.86
CA LEU A 360 2.89 4.79 28.07
C LEU A 360 3.10 3.61 29.04
N ARG A 361 4.23 2.91 28.96
CA ARG A 361 4.58 1.84 29.90
C ARG A 361 4.80 2.35 31.33
N GLU A 362 5.44 3.51 31.48
CA GLU A 362 5.56 4.18 32.79
C GLU A 362 4.19 4.54 33.37
N LEU A 363 3.30 5.09 32.53
CA LEU A 363 1.93 5.41 32.93
C LEU A 363 1.15 4.15 33.33
N LEU A 364 1.25 3.07 32.54
CA LEU A 364 0.65 1.78 32.88
C LEU A 364 1.15 1.23 34.22
N ALA A 365 2.45 1.34 34.50
CA ALA A 365 3.04 0.92 35.77
C ALA A 365 2.51 1.75 36.95
N LEU A 366 2.37 3.07 36.77
CA LEU A 366 1.82 3.97 37.78
C LEU A 366 0.39 3.58 38.20
N TYR A 367 -0.41 3.06 37.27
CA TYR A 367 -1.77 2.58 37.52
C TYR A 367 -1.84 1.05 37.75
N GLY A 368 -0.73 0.42 38.13
CA GLY A 368 -0.71 -0.98 38.59
C GLY A 368 -0.79 -2.04 37.50
N ALA A 369 -0.60 -1.68 36.23
CA ALA A 369 -0.69 -2.59 35.08
C ALA A 369 0.57 -2.61 34.20
N PRO A 370 1.80 -2.78 34.76
CA PRO A 370 3.06 -2.64 34.03
C PRO A 370 3.23 -3.64 32.85
N LEU A 371 2.50 -4.76 32.88
CA LEU A 371 2.53 -5.80 31.85
C LEU A 371 1.34 -5.74 30.89
N LYS A 372 0.46 -4.74 31.00
CA LYS A 372 -0.68 -4.59 30.09
C LYS A 372 -0.17 -4.47 28.65
N PRO A 373 -0.61 -5.34 27.73
CA PRO A 373 -0.24 -5.23 26.32
C PRO A 373 -0.67 -3.89 25.72
N ILE A 374 0.12 -3.43 24.76
CA ILE A 374 -0.19 -2.26 23.93
C ILE A 374 -0.46 -2.77 22.52
N VAL A 375 -1.48 -2.21 21.86
CA VAL A 375 -1.89 -2.49 20.48
C VAL A 375 -1.81 -1.19 19.68
N SER A 376 -1.23 -1.27 18.48
CA SER A 376 -1.32 -0.20 17.47
C SER A 376 -2.45 -0.57 16.52
N SER A 377 -3.69 -0.17 16.83
CA SER A 377 -4.86 -0.54 16.04
C SER A 377 -5.01 0.29 14.78
N GLU A 378 -4.28 1.40 14.61
CA GLU A 378 -4.27 2.15 13.37
C GLU A 378 -3.03 3.02 13.25
N TRP A 379 -2.28 2.92 12.14
CA TRP A 379 -1.19 3.83 11.84
C TRP A 379 -0.83 3.75 10.35
N GLY A 380 -0.62 4.89 9.70
CA GLY A 380 -0.21 4.92 8.31
C GLY A 380 0.50 6.21 7.90
N TYR A 381 0.92 6.23 6.64
CA TYR A 381 1.53 7.39 5.99
C TYR A 381 0.92 7.53 4.59
N CYS A 382 0.35 8.69 4.27
CA CYS A 382 -0.29 8.94 2.98
C CYS A 382 0.73 9.37 1.91
N THR A 383 0.43 9.09 0.64
CA THR A 383 1.29 9.49 -0.50
C THR A 383 0.84 10.77 -1.21
N GLY A 384 -0.30 11.30 -0.80
CA GLY A 384 -0.96 12.51 -1.30
C GLY A 384 -1.73 13.18 -0.15
N GLY A 385 -2.42 14.28 -0.44
CA GLY A 385 -3.26 14.96 0.54
C GLY A 385 -2.76 16.32 1.03
N SER A 386 -3.59 16.91 1.89
CA SER A 386 -3.39 18.23 2.52
C SER A 386 -3.08 18.13 4.02
N TYR A 387 -3.25 16.95 4.61
CA TYR A 387 -2.89 16.63 6.00
C TYR A 387 -2.27 15.23 6.08
N GLY A 388 -1.86 14.83 7.28
CA GLY A 388 -1.04 13.63 7.44
C GLY A 388 0.37 13.86 6.90
N ASN A 389 1.24 12.89 7.13
CA ASN A 389 2.62 12.98 6.67
C ASN A 389 2.71 12.52 5.22
N ARG A 390 2.55 13.45 4.28
CA ARG A 390 2.66 13.15 2.85
C ARG A 390 4.09 12.74 2.52
N VAL A 391 4.27 11.47 2.18
CA VAL A 391 5.56 10.89 1.80
C VAL A 391 5.55 10.39 0.36
N SER A 392 6.71 10.07 -0.20
CA SER A 392 6.77 9.39 -1.50
C SER A 392 6.28 7.94 -1.37
N ILE A 393 5.85 7.29 -2.46
CA ILE A 393 5.51 5.85 -2.44
C ILE A 393 6.68 4.95 -2.01
N ALA A 394 7.92 5.36 -2.27
CA ALA A 394 9.10 4.63 -1.82
C ALA A 394 9.24 4.78 -0.30
N THR A 395 9.10 6.00 0.22
CA THR A 395 9.14 6.27 1.65
C THR A 395 7.99 5.60 2.39
N GLN A 396 6.77 5.56 1.83
CA GLN A 396 5.64 4.79 2.40
C GLN A 396 6.01 3.31 2.55
N ALA A 397 6.66 2.73 1.54
CA ALA A 397 7.11 1.34 1.57
C ALA A 397 8.21 1.07 2.61
N GLU A 398 9.15 2.00 2.78
CA GLU A 398 10.14 1.93 3.85
C GLU A 398 9.47 2.04 5.23
N TYR A 399 8.55 3.00 5.38
CA TYR A 399 7.93 3.34 6.65
C TYR A 399 6.99 2.26 7.14
N VAL A 400 6.19 1.63 6.27
CA VAL A 400 5.30 0.55 6.72
C VAL A 400 6.08 -0.65 7.29
N VAL A 401 7.23 -0.98 6.70
CA VAL A 401 8.10 -2.05 7.21
C VAL A 401 8.77 -1.63 8.51
N ARG A 402 9.32 -0.42 8.58
CA ARG A 402 9.94 0.12 9.80
C ARG A 402 8.94 0.27 10.94
N MET A 403 7.73 0.69 10.65
CA MET A 403 6.61 0.77 11.59
C MET A 403 6.34 -0.58 12.25
N PHE A 404 6.14 -1.64 11.45
CA PHE A 404 5.95 -2.98 11.99
C PHE A 404 7.16 -3.48 12.79
N LEU A 405 8.38 -3.28 12.29
CA LEU A 405 9.60 -3.70 12.98
C LEU A 405 9.82 -2.96 14.32
N ILE A 406 9.51 -1.67 14.38
CA ILE A 406 9.62 -0.86 15.60
C ILE A 406 8.54 -1.25 16.60
N ASN A 407 7.31 -1.52 16.15
CA ASN A 407 6.28 -2.07 17.04
C ASN A 407 6.71 -3.43 17.60
N ILE A 408 7.24 -4.34 16.78
CA ILE A 408 7.80 -5.62 17.24
C ILE A 408 8.92 -5.41 18.27
N MET A 409 9.87 -4.51 18.00
CA MET A 409 10.98 -4.19 18.90
C MET A 409 10.47 -3.68 20.26
N ASN A 410 9.34 -2.96 20.28
CA ASN A 410 8.70 -2.45 21.50
C ASN A 410 7.71 -3.45 22.15
N GLY A 411 7.59 -4.68 21.65
CA GLY A 411 6.64 -5.67 22.15
C GLY A 411 5.17 -5.37 21.86
N VAL A 412 4.90 -4.58 20.81
CA VAL A 412 3.57 -4.27 20.29
C VAL A 412 3.26 -5.26 19.16
N ASN A 413 2.68 -6.40 19.55
CA ASN A 413 2.52 -7.55 18.66
C ASN A 413 1.27 -7.50 17.77
N VAL A 414 0.37 -6.53 17.97
CA VAL A 414 -0.74 -6.24 17.07
C VAL A 414 -0.52 -4.85 16.49
N SER A 415 -0.35 -4.78 15.17
CA SER A 415 -0.09 -3.55 14.43
C SER A 415 -0.92 -3.53 13.17
N VAL A 416 -1.66 -2.46 12.95
CA VAL A 416 -2.54 -2.30 11.79
C VAL A 416 -2.09 -1.11 10.97
N PHE A 417 -1.84 -1.33 9.69
CA PHE A 417 -1.58 -0.26 8.74
C PHE A 417 -2.89 0.33 8.22
N TYR A 418 -3.03 1.66 8.29
CA TYR A 418 -4.10 2.38 7.61
C TYR A 418 -3.61 2.81 6.21
N ASP A 419 -4.14 2.25 5.13
CA ASP A 419 -5.18 1.22 5.06
C ASP A 419 -4.95 0.24 3.87
N TRP A 420 -5.92 -0.64 3.59
CA TRP A 420 -5.82 -1.59 2.49
C TRP A 420 -5.84 -0.92 1.12
N LYS A 421 -6.73 0.05 0.88
CA LYS A 421 -7.05 0.61 -0.44
C LYS A 421 -7.09 2.12 -0.39
N ASP A 422 -6.51 2.78 -1.39
CA ASP A 422 -6.79 4.20 -1.59
C ASP A 422 -8.33 4.37 -1.72
N ASP A 423 -8.94 5.16 -0.82
CA ASP A 423 -10.39 5.38 -0.74
C ASP A 423 -10.97 6.16 -1.93
N GLY A 424 -10.09 6.61 -2.81
CA GLY A 424 -10.41 7.23 -4.08
C GLY A 424 -9.13 7.58 -4.83
N SER A 425 -9.26 8.42 -5.84
CA SER A 425 -8.17 8.73 -6.77
C SER A 425 -7.70 10.19 -6.72
N ASN A 426 -8.25 11.01 -5.81
CA ASN A 426 -7.85 12.41 -5.66
C ASN A 426 -6.51 12.54 -4.90
N ILE A 427 -5.46 12.99 -5.59
CA ILE A 427 -4.13 13.21 -5.00
C ILE A 427 -4.09 14.30 -3.92
N HIS A 428 -5.09 15.19 -3.86
CA HIS A 428 -5.15 16.29 -2.88
C HIS A 428 -5.92 15.93 -1.61
N ASP A 429 -6.52 14.74 -1.55
CA ASP A 429 -7.24 14.22 -0.40
C ASP A 429 -6.40 13.16 0.32
N SER A 430 -6.10 13.35 1.60
CA SER A 430 -5.19 12.47 2.34
C SER A 430 -5.74 11.06 2.50
N GLU A 431 -7.04 10.91 2.79
CA GLU A 431 -7.70 9.61 2.99
C GLU A 431 -7.60 8.75 1.72
N GLN A 432 -7.68 9.39 0.55
CA GLN A 432 -7.61 8.72 -0.74
C GLN A 432 -6.17 8.33 -1.16
N ASN A 433 -5.19 8.37 -0.26
CA ASN A 433 -3.78 8.10 -0.59
C ASN A 433 -3.02 7.27 0.46
N PHE A 434 -3.70 6.64 1.42
CA PHE A 434 -3.07 5.76 2.42
C PHE A 434 -2.82 4.34 1.93
N GLY A 435 -3.68 3.83 1.04
CA GLY A 435 -3.77 2.41 0.70
C GLY A 435 -2.48 1.72 0.29
N LEU A 436 -2.43 0.41 0.53
CA LEU A 436 -1.42 -0.49 -0.03
C LEU A 436 -1.68 -0.83 -1.50
N ILE A 437 -2.94 -0.73 -1.93
CA ILE A 437 -3.35 -0.89 -3.32
C ILE A 437 -4.15 0.34 -3.77
N ALA A 438 -4.06 0.67 -5.05
CA ALA A 438 -4.74 1.84 -5.61
C ALA A 438 -6.27 1.67 -5.67
N ASP A 439 -6.98 2.78 -5.85
CA ASP A 439 -8.44 2.85 -5.91
C ASP A 439 -9.04 1.86 -6.92
N TYR A 440 -9.75 0.88 -6.39
CA TYR A 440 -10.39 -0.18 -7.17
C TYR A 440 -11.51 0.34 -8.08
N GLU A 441 -12.39 1.23 -7.60
CA GLU A 441 -13.54 1.67 -8.39
C GLU A 441 -13.11 2.64 -9.49
N GLY A 442 -12.16 3.53 -9.20
CA GLY A 442 -11.54 4.41 -10.19
C GLY A 442 -10.85 3.62 -11.30
N LEU A 443 -10.01 2.63 -10.94
CA LEU A 443 -9.34 1.79 -11.92
C LEU A 443 -10.34 0.94 -12.71
N LYS A 444 -11.35 0.35 -12.06
CA LYS A 444 -12.36 -0.47 -12.73
C LYS A 444 -13.14 0.33 -13.77
N SER A 445 -13.47 1.59 -13.48
CA SER A 445 -14.09 2.51 -14.42
C SER A 445 -13.21 2.76 -15.65
N ILE A 446 -11.91 2.95 -15.45
CA ILE A 446 -10.94 3.23 -16.53
C ILE A 446 -10.67 2.00 -17.41
N TYR A 447 -10.46 0.84 -16.79
CA TYR A 447 -10.14 -0.40 -17.51
C TYR A 447 -11.38 -1.17 -17.99
N GLY A 448 -12.58 -0.77 -17.55
CA GLY A 448 -13.85 -1.45 -17.86
C GLY A 448 -13.94 -2.87 -17.29
N ARG A 449 -13.15 -3.20 -16.27
CA ARG A 449 -13.09 -4.53 -15.63
C ARG A 449 -12.45 -4.46 -14.24
N PRO A 450 -12.58 -5.49 -13.38
CA PRO A 450 -11.95 -5.49 -12.05
C PRO A 450 -10.45 -5.21 -12.13
N ALA A 451 -9.95 -4.31 -11.29
CA ALA A 451 -8.58 -3.82 -11.34
C ALA A 451 -7.94 -3.72 -9.95
N TYR A 452 -6.82 -4.41 -9.75
CA TYR A 452 -6.13 -4.53 -8.46
C TYR A 452 -4.66 -4.19 -8.63
N PHE A 453 -4.31 -2.92 -8.45
CA PHE A 453 -2.94 -2.42 -8.64
C PHE A 453 -2.28 -2.22 -7.28
N ILE A 454 -1.21 -2.95 -7.00
CA ILE A 454 -0.45 -2.80 -5.76
C ILE A 454 0.49 -1.60 -5.83
N LYS A 455 0.64 -0.88 -4.71
CA LYS A 455 1.68 0.13 -4.50
C LYS A 455 2.95 -0.54 -3.96
N PRO A 456 4.12 0.13 -3.98
CA PRO A 456 5.36 -0.46 -3.47
C PRO A 456 5.26 -0.92 -2.00
N ALA A 457 4.45 -0.25 -1.18
CA ALA A 457 4.23 -0.59 0.23
C ALA A 457 3.65 -2.00 0.42
N TYR A 458 2.75 -2.46 -0.46
CA TYR A 458 2.26 -3.83 -0.45
C TYR A 458 3.41 -4.83 -0.62
N TYR A 459 4.29 -4.60 -1.60
CA TYR A 459 5.37 -5.52 -1.89
C TYR A 459 6.43 -5.51 -0.78
N ALA A 460 6.67 -4.36 -0.16
CA ALA A 460 7.55 -4.25 1.00
C ALA A 460 7.02 -5.07 2.19
N ILE A 461 5.70 -5.09 2.43
CA ILE A 461 5.08 -5.97 3.43
C ILE A 461 5.27 -7.43 3.05
N TYR A 462 5.03 -7.81 1.78
CA TYR A 462 5.29 -9.17 1.29
C TYR A 462 6.75 -9.60 1.53
N THR A 463 7.73 -8.72 1.27
CA THR A 463 9.14 -9.00 1.57
C THR A 463 9.35 -9.18 3.08
N LEU A 464 8.83 -8.28 3.91
CA LEU A 464 8.94 -8.40 5.37
C LEU A 464 8.39 -9.73 5.90
N THR A 465 7.17 -10.08 5.49
CA THR A 465 6.45 -11.26 5.98
C THR A 465 7.06 -12.55 5.47
N SER A 466 7.49 -12.59 4.21
CA SER A 466 8.21 -13.75 3.65
C SER A 466 9.59 -13.94 4.28
N GLN A 467 10.33 -12.84 4.53
CA GLN A 467 11.67 -12.92 5.11
C GLN A 467 11.65 -13.26 6.60
N LEU A 468 10.65 -12.82 7.37
CA LEU A 468 10.55 -13.12 8.80
C LEU A 468 9.60 -14.27 9.13
N ASN A 469 9.14 -15.02 8.13
CA ASN A 469 8.30 -16.19 8.35
C ASN A 469 9.01 -17.22 9.25
N GLY A 470 8.41 -17.54 10.41
CA GLY A 470 8.99 -18.46 11.40
C GLY A 470 10.09 -17.87 12.27
N PHE A 471 10.40 -16.58 12.14
CA PHE A 471 11.42 -15.88 12.93
C PHE A 471 10.78 -15.08 14.08
N GLN A 472 11.45 -15.04 15.23
CA GLN A 472 11.05 -14.34 16.45
C GLN A 472 12.10 -13.31 16.83
N PHE A 473 11.68 -12.14 17.31
CA PHE A 473 12.56 -11.06 17.70
C PHE A 473 13.37 -11.45 18.93
N ARG A 474 14.67 -11.18 18.90
CA ARG A 474 15.61 -11.51 19.99
C ARG A 474 16.29 -10.29 20.58
N GLY A 475 16.41 -9.20 19.82
CA GLY A 475 17.06 -7.98 20.30
C GLY A 475 17.58 -7.12 19.17
N ARG A 476 18.35 -6.10 19.53
CA ARG A 476 19.02 -5.19 18.62
C ARG A 476 20.52 -5.27 18.86
N VAL A 477 21.31 -5.32 17.80
CA VAL A 477 22.76 -5.18 17.89
C VAL A 477 23.06 -3.71 18.18
N GLU A 478 23.84 -3.46 19.23
CA GLU A 478 24.34 -2.11 19.52
C GLU A 478 25.37 -1.72 18.47
N THR A 479 25.20 -0.54 17.88
CA THR A 479 26.21 0.12 17.07
C THR A 479 26.70 1.37 17.80
N GLY A 480 27.63 2.10 17.20
CA GLY A 480 28.04 3.42 17.69
C GLY A 480 26.96 4.51 17.53
N SER A 481 25.85 4.26 16.81
CA SER A 481 24.75 5.20 16.61
C SER A 481 23.42 4.65 17.10
N ARG A 482 22.63 5.51 17.76
CA ARG A 482 21.24 5.20 18.15
C ARG A 482 20.28 5.19 16.96
N GLU A 483 20.72 5.69 15.81
CA GLU A 483 19.95 5.76 14.58
C GLU A 483 20.13 4.52 13.70
N ASP A 484 21.01 3.58 14.07
CA ASP A 484 21.21 2.33 13.33
C ASP A 484 20.42 1.17 13.93
N TYR A 485 19.48 0.65 13.16
CA TYR A 485 18.61 -0.43 13.59
C TYR A 485 19.06 -1.72 12.95
N ILE A 486 19.79 -2.54 13.71
CA ILE A 486 20.16 -3.91 13.34
C ILE A 486 19.39 -4.85 14.26
N LEU A 487 18.19 -5.22 13.86
CA LEU A 487 17.34 -6.12 14.64
C LEU A 487 17.71 -7.57 14.38
N VAL A 488 17.79 -8.37 15.44
CA VAL A 488 18.09 -9.80 15.40
C VAL A 488 16.80 -10.58 15.58
N PHE A 489 16.55 -11.48 14.66
CA PHE A 489 15.49 -12.46 14.75
C PHE A 489 16.08 -13.88 14.71
N GLU A 490 15.37 -14.84 15.27
CA GLU A 490 15.80 -16.24 15.34
C GLU A 490 14.62 -17.18 15.10
N ASN A 491 14.83 -18.25 14.34
CA ASN A 491 13.82 -19.27 14.10
C ASN A 491 13.90 -20.44 15.09
N GLY A 492 13.02 -21.43 14.95
CA GLY A 492 12.99 -22.62 15.83
C GLY A 492 14.24 -23.49 15.78
N ASP A 493 15.06 -23.37 14.73
CA ASP A 493 16.31 -24.12 14.55
C ASP A 493 17.54 -23.34 15.09
N GLY A 494 17.33 -22.15 15.68
CA GLY A 494 18.40 -21.28 16.17
C GLY A 494 19.12 -20.49 15.06
N VAL A 495 18.62 -20.52 13.83
CA VAL A 495 19.15 -19.70 12.73
C VAL A 495 18.78 -18.25 12.98
N LYS A 496 19.77 -17.37 12.94
CA LYS A 496 19.57 -15.92 13.07
C LYS A 496 19.32 -15.27 11.72
N LYS A 497 18.46 -14.25 11.70
CA LYS A 497 18.27 -13.34 10.57
C LYS A 497 18.31 -11.91 11.10
N TYR A 498 18.94 -11.01 10.34
CA TYR A 498 19.07 -9.61 10.71
C TYR A 498 18.22 -8.75 9.79
N VAL A 499 17.62 -7.70 10.34
CA VAL A 499 16.96 -6.65 9.56
C VAL A 499 17.64 -5.33 9.88
N CYS A 500 18.21 -4.70 8.85
CA CYS A 500 19.14 -3.59 9.02
C CYS A 500 18.64 -2.34 8.27
N TRP A 501 18.61 -1.19 8.94
CA TRP A 501 18.40 0.13 8.34
C TRP A 501 18.98 1.22 9.23
N THR A 502 18.99 2.47 8.75
CA THR A 502 19.35 3.64 9.54
C THR A 502 18.37 4.78 9.31
N THR A 503 18.16 5.61 10.33
CA THR A 503 17.43 6.89 10.23
C THR A 503 18.35 8.06 9.87
N GLU A 504 19.66 7.83 9.82
CA GLU A 504 20.66 8.78 9.34
C GLU A 504 20.83 8.75 7.81
N ARG A 505 21.81 9.51 7.31
CA ARG A 505 22.30 9.35 5.93
C ARG A 505 22.93 7.98 5.76
N ALA A 506 22.84 7.47 4.53
CA ALA A 506 23.42 6.18 4.18
C ALA A 506 24.91 6.13 4.51
N HIS A 507 25.33 5.07 5.19
CA HIS A 507 26.71 4.86 5.62
C HIS A 507 26.98 3.36 5.80
N LYS A 508 28.24 3.01 6.06
CA LYS A 508 28.68 1.63 6.20
C LYS A 508 28.83 1.24 7.68
N VAL A 509 28.38 0.06 8.03
CA VAL A 509 28.61 -0.57 9.34
C VAL A 509 29.31 -1.92 9.17
N ARG A 510 30.13 -2.31 10.13
CA ARG A 510 30.73 -3.65 10.17
C ARG A 510 29.90 -4.54 11.07
N LEU A 511 29.48 -5.69 10.56
CA LEU A 511 28.73 -6.70 11.30
C LEU A 511 29.49 -8.02 11.32
N SER A 512 29.76 -8.53 12.52
CA SER A 512 30.32 -9.87 12.73
C SER A 512 29.20 -10.90 12.77
N ILE A 513 29.08 -11.70 11.70
CA ILE A 513 27.98 -12.67 11.54
C ILE A 513 28.47 -14.11 11.81
N HIS A 514 29.79 -14.33 11.86
CA HIS A 514 30.40 -15.66 12.07
C HIS A 514 29.94 -16.74 11.07
N ALA A 515 29.53 -16.30 9.87
CA ALA A 515 29.24 -17.16 8.72
C ALA A 515 30.10 -16.73 7.54
N LYS A 516 30.51 -17.67 6.68
CA LYS A 516 31.34 -17.37 5.50
C LYS A 516 30.55 -16.83 4.32
N THR A 517 29.25 -17.11 4.29
CA THR A 517 28.33 -16.67 3.25
C THR A 517 27.12 -16.03 3.89
N LEU A 518 26.65 -14.91 3.32
CA LEU A 518 25.35 -14.34 3.64
C LEU A 518 24.53 -14.16 2.37
N GLU A 519 23.24 -14.37 2.49
CA GLU A 519 22.24 -13.89 1.55
C GLU A 519 21.69 -12.56 2.07
N MET A 520 21.66 -11.55 1.20
CA MET A 520 21.03 -10.27 1.45
C MET A 520 19.86 -10.09 0.49
N VAL A 521 18.69 -9.79 1.05
CA VAL A 521 17.46 -9.43 0.31
C VAL A 521 17.12 -7.99 0.62
N LYS A 522 16.99 -7.15 -0.41
CA LYS A 522 16.54 -5.76 -0.26
C LYS A 522 15.01 -5.67 -0.20
N LEU A 523 14.49 -4.48 0.13
CA LEU A 523 13.07 -4.21 0.39
C LEU A 523 12.12 -4.69 -0.72
N PHE A 524 12.55 -4.61 -1.98
CA PHE A 524 11.75 -5.01 -3.14
C PHE A 524 12.16 -6.37 -3.75
N GLY A 525 12.84 -7.20 -2.96
CA GLY A 525 13.13 -8.61 -3.26
C GLY A 525 14.47 -8.86 -3.94
N LEU A 526 15.27 -7.83 -4.25
CA LEU A 526 16.56 -8.03 -4.92
C LEU A 526 17.53 -8.78 -4.00
N LYS A 527 17.91 -9.99 -4.43
CA LYS A 527 18.84 -10.88 -3.73
C LYS A 527 20.29 -10.65 -4.14
N SER A 528 21.21 -10.88 -3.22
CA SER A 528 22.65 -10.92 -3.47
C SER A 528 23.35 -11.82 -2.45
N ILE A 529 24.42 -12.49 -2.89
CA ILE A 529 25.26 -13.34 -2.04
C ILE A 529 26.58 -12.62 -1.77
N HIS A 530 26.97 -12.54 -0.50
CA HIS A 530 28.25 -11.95 -0.10
C HIS A 530 29.08 -12.99 0.66
N LYS A 531 30.39 -12.96 0.48
CA LYS A 531 31.33 -13.91 1.08
C LYS A 531 32.40 -13.20 1.89
N SER A 532 32.78 -13.76 3.03
CA SER A 532 33.84 -13.25 3.89
C SER A 532 34.55 -14.41 4.59
N GLU A 533 35.87 -14.48 4.50
CA GLU A 533 36.64 -15.51 5.20
C GLU A 533 36.70 -15.28 6.71
N SER A 534 36.67 -14.02 7.16
CA SER A 534 36.66 -13.66 8.58
C SER A 534 35.27 -13.78 9.23
N GLY A 535 34.21 -13.83 8.42
CA GLY A 535 32.82 -13.71 8.89
C GLY A 535 32.42 -12.29 9.29
N GLU A 536 33.26 -11.29 8.98
CA GLU A 536 32.94 -9.87 9.08
C GLU A 536 32.44 -9.35 7.73
N TYR A 537 31.36 -8.56 7.77
CA TYR A 537 30.76 -7.96 6.58
C TYR A 537 30.59 -6.47 6.75
N GLU A 538 30.92 -5.73 5.69
CA GLU A 538 30.63 -4.30 5.59
C GLU A 538 29.28 -4.13 4.89
N LEU A 539 28.28 -3.65 5.64
CA LEU A 539 26.92 -3.45 5.16
C LEU A 539 26.67 -1.95 4.98
N THR A 540 26.12 -1.55 3.84
CA THR A 540 25.62 -0.18 3.66
C THR A 540 24.21 -0.09 4.23
N LEU A 541 24.03 0.64 5.32
CA LEU A 541 22.72 0.99 5.84
C LEU A 541 22.14 2.16 5.05
N THR A 542 20.85 2.09 4.76
CA THR A 542 20.04 3.18 4.20
C THR A 542 18.72 3.26 4.97
N SER A 543 17.82 4.17 4.58
CA SER A 543 16.46 4.24 5.15
C SER A 543 15.59 3.02 4.80
N ALA A 544 15.95 2.28 3.74
CA ALA A 544 15.25 1.09 3.30
C ALA A 544 15.79 -0.16 4.01
N PRO A 545 14.93 -0.92 4.72
CA PRO A 545 15.35 -2.16 5.36
C PRO A 545 15.94 -3.19 4.39
N ILE A 546 17.04 -3.82 4.82
CA ILE A 546 17.62 -5.01 4.19
C ILE A 546 17.52 -6.20 5.14
N PHE A 547 17.30 -7.39 4.58
CA PHE A 547 17.21 -8.65 5.30
C PHE A 547 18.48 -9.45 5.05
N VAL A 548 19.15 -9.87 6.11
CA VAL A 548 20.44 -10.57 6.03
C VAL A 548 20.31 -11.93 6.70
N LEU A 549 20.50 -12.98 5.92
CA LEU A 549 20.49 -14.37 6.36
C LEU A 549 21.92 -14.94 6.28
N PRO A 550 22.54 -15.30 7.41
CA PRO A 550 23.76 -16.11 7.42
C PRO A 550 23.46 -17.49 6.84
N MET A 551 24.26 -17.91 5.87
CA MET A 551 24.13 -19.22 5.25
C MET A 551 25.10 -20.21 5.92
N PRO A 552 24.74 -21.50 6.02
CA PRO A 552 25.60 -22.55 6.58
C PRO A 552 26.98 -22.65 5.93
#